data_AF-A0A1W2C9C6-F1
#
_entry.id   AF-A0A1W2C9C6-F1
#
_cell.length_a   1.000
_cell.length_b   1.000
_cell.length_c   1.000
_cell.angle_alpha   90.00
_cell.angle_beta   90.00
_cell.angle_gamma   90.00
#
_symmetry.space_group_name_H-M   'P 1'
#
loop_
_entity.id
_entity.type
_entity.pdbx_description
1 polymer ?
#
loop_
_entity_poly.entity_id
_entity_poly.type
_entity_poly.pdbx_seq_one_letter_code
_entity_poly.pdbx_strand_id
1 'polypeptide(L)'
;MATVRKRLDLESPPALTGEERAELARLDDQREAIDYTDIAELDDSFWQAGDDGQATDPDGDLSGSYKFQIYRDPAGEYVVRFLRGSELLFQSTPYASTEKAQMALDELKAHGRDTPTETVN
;
A
#
# COMPACT_ATOMS: atom_id res chain seq x y z
N MET A 1 -35.31 4.94 -11.65
CA MET A 1 -34.78 3.56 -11.77
C MET A 1 -34.26 3.16 -10.40
N ALA A 2 -34.82 2.12 -9.78
CA ALA A 2 -34.44 1.70 -8.43
C ALA A 2 -33.24 0.73 -8.51
N THR A 3 -32.10 1.11 -7.91
CA THR A 3 -30.91 0.26 -7.87
C THR A 3 -31.08 -0.79 -6.77
N VAL A 4 -31.34 -2.03 -7.16
CA VAL A 4 -31.41 -3.17 -6.23
C VAL A 4 -29.99 -3.60 -5.87
N ARG A 5 -29.50 -3.21 -4.70
CA ARG A 5 -28.26 -3.78 -4.13
C ARG A 5 -28.61 -5.13 -3.51
N LYS A 6 -28.38 -6.23 -4.23
CA LYS A 6 -28.49 -7.58 -3.64
C LYS A 6 -27.31 -7.78 -2.68
N ARG A 7 -27.60 -7.95 -1.39
CA ARG A 7 -26.61 -8.47 -0.44
C ARG A 7 -26.40 -9.94 -0.78
N LEU A 8 -25.21 -10.30 -1.26
CA LEU A 8 -24.83 -11.68 -1.52
C LEU A 8 -24.52 -12.33 -0.17
N ASP A 9 -25.34 -13.30 0.22
CA ASP A 9 -25.09 -14.12 1.39
C ASP A 9 -24.02 -15.17 1.03
N LEU A 10 -22.87 -15.08 1.69
CA LEU A 10 -21.70 -15.93 1.39
C LEU A 10 -21.77 -17.29 2.12
N GLU A 11 -22.61 -17.42 3.15
CA GLU A 11 -22.76 -18.63 3.95
C GLU A 11 -23.77 -19.59 3.33
N SER A 12 -24.70 -19.08 2.51
CA SER A 12 -25.65 -19.87 1.74
C SER A 12 -25.84 -19.26 0.34
N PRO A 13 -24.87 -19.44 -0.57
CA PRO A 13 -24.94 -18.88 -1.91
C PRO A 13 -26.18 -19.41 -2.66
N PRO A 14 -26.86 -18.56 -3.45
CA PRO A 14 -28.01 -18.98 -4.23
C PRO A 14 -27.58 -20.04 -5.26
N ALA A 15 -28.44 -21.03 -5.48
CA ALA A 15 -28.23 -22.02 -6.53
C ALA A 15 -28.23 -21.33 -7.91
N LEU A 16 -27.32 -21.75 -8.79
CA LEU A 16 -27.23 -21.24 -10.16
C LEU A 16 -28.56 -21.44 -10.88
N THR A 17 -29.06 -20.36 -11.48
CA THR A 17 -30.25 -20.39 -12.34
C THR A 17 -29.99 -21.19 -13.61
N GLY A 18 -31.06 -21.58 -14.31
CA GLY A 18 -30.93 -22.34 -15.57
C GLY A 18 -30.10 -21.60 -16.63
N GLU A 19 -30.21 -20.26 -16.67
CA GLU A 19 -29.45 -19.39 -17.57
C GLU A 19 -27.97 -19.32 -17.18
N GLU A 20 -27.66 -19.14 -15.89
CA GLU A 20 -26.28 -19.12 -15.40
C GLU A 20 -25.56 -20.46 -15.64
N ARG A 21 -26.27 -21.59 -15.52
CA ARG A 21 -25.70 -22.91 -15.85
C ARG A 21 -25.42 -23.07 -17.34
N ALA A 22 -26.29 -22.54 -18.20
CA ALA A 22 -26.08 -22.58 -19.64
C ALA A 22 -24.90 -21.69 -20.06
N GLU A 23 -24.75 -20.54 -19.41
CA GLU A 23 -23.59 -19.66 -19.60
C GLU A 23 -22.30 -20.30 -19.10
N LEU A 24 -22.33 -20.96 -17.93
CA LEU A 24 -21.17 -21.71 -17.41
C LEU A 24 -20.74 -22.82 -18.39
N ALA A 25 -21.70 -23.53 -18.99
CA ALA A 25 -21.41 -24.56 -19.99
C ALA A 25 -20.81 -23.98 -21.28
N ARG A 26 -21.23 -22.79 -21.70
CA ARG A 26 -20.60 -22.08 -22.83
C ARG A 26 -19.20 -21.58 -22.51
N LEU A 27 -18.97 -21.15 -21.27
CA LEU A 27 -17.65 -20.72 -20.82
C LEU A 27 -16.68 -21.89 -20.70
N ASP A 28 -17.15 -23.05 -20.24
CA ASP A 28 -16.33 -24.26 -20.15
C ASP A 28 -15.89 -24.76 -21.54
N ASP A 29 -16.77 -24.68 -22.53
CA ASP A 29 -16.44 -24.98 -23.95
C ASP A 29 -15.44 -23.96 -24.53
N GLN A 30 -15.47 -22.72 -24.04
CA GLN A 30 -14.53 -21.64 -24.39
C GLN A 30 -13.28 -21.60 -23.50
N ARG A 31 -13.09 -22.55 -22.57
CA ARG A 31 -11.83 -22.63 -21.82
C ARG A 31 -10.73 -23.08 -22.76
N GLU A 32 -10.13 -22.14 -23.45
CA GLU A 32 -8.75 -22.27 -23.87
C GLU A 32 -7.97 -22.64 -22.60
N ALA A 33 -7.31 -23.80 -22.63
CA ALA A 33 -6.49 -24.25 -21.53
C ALA A 33 -5.42 -23.17 -21.32
N ILE A 34 -5.62 -22.33 -20.31
CA ILE A 34 -4.59 -21.39 -19.88
C ILE A 34 -3.40 -22.27 -19.52
N ASP A 35 -2.34 -22.17 -20.31
CA ASP A 35 -1.12 -22.92 -20.09
C ASP A 35 -0.37 -22.26 -18.94
N TYR A 36 -0.66 -22.73 -17.72
CA TYR A 36 -0.02 -22.23 -16.50
C TYR A 36 1.46 -22.59 -16.42
N THR A 37 1.98 -23.38 -17.38
CA THR A 37 3.39 -23.77 -17.47
C THR A 37 4.29 -22.61 -17.89
N ASP A 38 3.74 -21.57 -18.52
CA ASP A 38 4.45 -20.32 -18.89
C ASP A 38 4.40 -19.25 -17.78
N ILE A 39 3.68 -19.50 -16.68
CA ILE A 39 3.80 -18.67 -15.49
C ILE A 39 5.15 -19.04 -14.88
N ALA A 40 6.13 -18.15 -15.08
CA ALA A 40 7.41 -18.24 -14.41
C ALA A 40 7.17 -18.57 -12.94
N GLU A 41 7.84 -19.61 -12.43
CA GLU A 41 7.83 -19.92 -11.01
C GLU A 41 8.09 -18.61 -10.26
N LEU A 42 7.20 -18.27 -9.32
CA LEU A 42 7.31 -17.08 -8.49
C LEU A 42 8.53 -17.27 -7.58
N ASP A 43 9.72 -17.02 -8.14
CA ASP A 43 10.97 -17.02 -7.41
C ASP A 43 10.94 -15.90 -6.38
N ASP A 44 11.72 -16.03 -5.30
CA ASP A 44 11.80 -15.03 -4.23
C ASP A 44 12.06 -13.61 -4.77
N SER A 45 12.70 -13.51 -5.94
CA SER A 45 12.91 -12.27 -6.69
C SER A 45 11.62 -11.54 -7.11
N PHE A 46 10.50 -12.25 -7.32
CA PHE A 46 9.20 -11.66 -7.66
C PHE A 46 8.64 -10.80 -6.52
N TRP A 47 8.85 -11.22 -5.28
CA TRP A 47 8.55 -10.41 -4.09
C TRP A 47 9.57 -9.30 -3.86
N GLN A 48 10.79 -9.48 -4.36
CA GLN A 48 11.86 -8.49 -4.29
C GLN A 48 11.65 -7.32 -5.27
N ALA A 49 10.91 -7.51 -6.36
CA ALA A 49 10.51 -6.42 -7.27
C ALA A 49 9.34 -5.57 -6.72
N GLY A 50 8.72 -5.98 -5.59
CA GLY A 50 7.84 -5.14 -4.79
C GLY A 50 8.57 -4.19 -3.82
N ASP A 51 9.92 -4.22 -3.83
CA ASP A 51 10.79 -3.37 -3.01
C ASP A 51 10.91 -1.92 -3.54
N ASP A 52 10.18 -1.55 -4.60
CA ASP A 52 9.88 -0.14 -4.93
C ASP A 52 8.87 0.49 -3.94
N GLY A 53 8.58 -0.16 -2.81
CA GLY A 53 8.29 0.58 -1.57
C GLY A 53 7.15 0.10 -0.69
N GLN A 54 6.82 -1.19 -0.61
CA GLN A 54 6.02 -1.74 0.50
C GLN A 54 5.96 -3.29 0.52
N ALA A 55 6.88 -3.94 1.24
CA ALA A 55 6.73 -5.30 1.77
C ALA A 55 7.67 -5.46 2.99
N THR A 56 7.30 -4.95 4.16
CA THR A 56 6.88 -5.74 5.33
C THR A 56 7.71 -7.00 5.54
N ASP A 57 8.61 -6.91 6.53
CA ASP A 57 9.47 -7.98 7.01
C ASP A 57 8.69 -9.30 7.25
N PRO A 58 9.23 -10.46 6.80
CA PRO A 58 8.55 -11.77 6.88
C PRO A 58 8.40 -12.33 8.31
N ASP A 59 8.98 -11.68 9.32
CA ASP A 59 8.89 -12.08 10.73
C ASP A 59 7.69 -11.44 11.46
N GLY A 60 6.92 -10.56 10.80
CA GLY A 60 5.70 -10.00 11.37
C GLY A 60 5.92 -9.02 12.54
N ASP A 61 7.16 -8.61 12.81
CA ASP A 61 7.47 -7.58 13.80
C ASP A 61 7.64 -6.21 13.12
N LEU A 62 6.51 -5.53 12.88
CA LEU A 62 6.50 -4.08 12.54
C LEU A 62 6.61 -3.21 13.81
N SER A 63 7.07 -3.76 14.94
CA SER A 63 7.03 -3.10 16.25
C SER A 63 8.08 -1.99 16.44
N GLY A 64 9.00 -1.79 15.48
CA GLY A 64 10.11 -0.84 15.63
C GLY A 64 10.53 -0.08 14.38
N SER A 65 9.87 -0.23 13.23
CA SER A 65 10.32 0.42 12.00
C SER A 65 9.96 1.91 11.97
N TYR A 66 11.02 2.73 11.93
CA TYR A 66 10.95 4.18 11.76
C TYR A 66 10.75 4.50 10.27
N LYS A 67 9.71 5.27 9.94
CA LYS A 67 9.41 5.68 8.56
C LYS A 67 9.22 7.18 8.46
N PHE A 68 9.70 7.73 7.35
CA PHE A 68 9.42 9.10 6.95
C PHE A 68 8.34 9.12 5.87
N GLN A 69 7.36 10.00 6.01
CA GLN A 69 6.29 10.19 5.05
C GLN A 69 6.17 11.67 4.70
N ILE A 70 6.20 11.99 3.41
CA ILE A 70 5.82 13.32 2.92
C ILE A 70 4.33 13.24 2.58
N TYR A 71 3.52 13.94 3.37
CA TYR A 71 2.08 14.03 3.18
C TYR A 71 1.73 15.36 2.54
N ARG A 72 0.78 15.37 1.60
CA ARG A 72 0.25 16.58 1.01
C ARG A 72 -1.12 16.89 1.62
N ASP A 73 -1.21 18.02 2.30
CA ASP A 73 -2.46 18.51 2.88
C ASP A 73 -3.44 18.98 1.80
N PRO A 74 -4.75 18.98 2.09
CA PRO A 74 -5.77 19.42 1.13
C PRO A 74 -5.63 20.90 0.74
N ALA A 75 -4.91 21.70 1.53
CA ALA A 75 -4.51 23.08 1.20
C ALA A 75 -3.40 23.15 0.12
N GLY A 76 -2.84 22.00 -0.29
CA GLY A 76 -1.78 21.89 -1.28
C GLY A 76 -0.36 21.98 -0.71
N GLU A 77 -0.22 22.06 0.62
CA GLU A 77 1.04 22.13 1.34
C GLU A 77 1.63 20.74 1.62
N TYR A 78 2.94 20.65 1.82
CA TYR A 78 3.65 19.39 2.04
C TYR A 78 4.22 19.33 3.45
N VAL A 79 3.82 18.34 4.24
CA VAL A 79 4.34 18.12 5.60
C VAL A 79 5.20 16.87 5.64
N VAL A 80 6.32 16.94 6.33
CA VAL A 80 7.17 15.77 6.62
C VAL A 80 6.73 15.21 7.95
N ARG A 81 6.42 13.91 7.97
CA ARG A 81 6.02 13.16 9.17
C ARG A 81 7.03 12.06 9.43
N PHE A 82 7.42 11.92 10.69
CA PHE A 82 8.22 10.81 11.17
C PHE A 82 7.36 9.93 12.06
N LEU A 83 7.16 8.68 11.64
CA LEU A 83 6.34 7.72 12.34
C LEU A 83 7.18 6.54 12.81
N ARG A 84 6.87 6.01 13.99
CA ARG A 84 7.35 4.71 14.46
C ARG A 84 6.16 3.77 14.50
N GLY A 85 6.13 2.81 13.57
CA GLY A 85 4.94 1.99 13.33
C GLY A 85 3.73 2.85 12.95
N SER A 86 2.84 3.09 13.92
CA SER A 86 1.62 3.89 13.80
C SER A 86 1.61 5.18 14.63
N GLU A 87 2.66 5.46 15.40
CA GLU A 87 2.76 6.65 16.26
C GLU A 87 3.50 7.77 15.55
N LEU A 88 2.92 8.97 15.50
CA LEU A 88 3.57 10.17 14.96
C LEU A 88 4.52 10.76 16.01
N LEU A 89 5.82 10.68 15.75
CA LEU A 89 6.86 11.19 16.65
C LEU A 89 7.25 12.63 16.34
N PHE A 90 7.24 13.00 15.07
CA PHE A 90 7.61 14.35 14.62
C PHE A 90 6.81 14.74 13.39
N GLN A 91 6.42 16.01 13.33
CA GLN A 91 5.81 16.62 12.16
C GLN A 91 6.45 17.98 11.93
N SER A 92 6.91 18.21 10.70
CA SER A 92 7.41 19.51 10.28
C SER A 92 6.29 20.51 10.06
N THR A 93 6.65 21.79 10.00
CA THR A 93 5.78 22.80 9.39
C THR A 93 5.50 22.46 7.92
N PRO A 94 4.35 22.89 7.40
CA PRO A 94 4.02 22.74 5.98
C PRO A 94 5.00 23.51 5.10
N TYR A 95 5.49 22.84 4.06
CA TYR A 95 6.31 23.40 3.00
C TYR A 95 5.43 23.73 1.79
N ALA A 96 5.80 24.79 1.08
CA ALA A 96 5.10 25.20 -0.15
C ALA A 96 5.31 24.23 -1.34
N SER A 97 6.29 23.31 -1.27
CA SER A 97 6.68 22.45 -2.39
C SER A 97 7.29 21.14 -1.92
N THR A 98 7.07 20.06 -2.68
CA THR A 98 7.61 18.72 -2.41
C THR A 98 9.13 18.72 -2.34
N GLU A 99 9.78 19.48 -3.22
CA GLU A 99 11.25 19.57 -3.30
C GLU A 99 11.85 20.10 -2.00
N LYS A 100 11.22 21.12 -1.38
CA LYS A 100 11.66 21.64 -0.09
C LYS A 100 11.49 20.62 1.04
N ALA A 101 10.37 19.90 1.04
CA ALA A 101 10.13 18.82 2.00
C ALA A 101 11.15 17.69 1.84
N GLN A 102 11.49 17.32 0.61
CA GLN A 102 12.46 16.28 0.31
C GLN A 102 13.90 16.71 0.65
N MET A 103 14.27 17.96 0.35
CA MET A 103 15.59 18.49 0.72
C MET A 103 15.74 18.56 2.24
N ALA A 104 14.72 19.02 2.97
CA ALA A 104 14.74 19.01 4.43
C ALA A 104 14.85 17.59 5.01
N LEU A 105 14.19 16.61 4.37
CA LEU A 105 14.30 15.21 4.74
C LEU A 105 15.72 14.66 4.50
N ASP A 106 16.32 15.00 3.37
CA ASP A 106 17.67 14.55 2.99
C ASP A 106 18.71 15.06 3.99
N GLU A 107 18.65 16.35 4.31
CA GLU A 107 19.48 16.98 5.35
C GLU A 107 19.28 16.34 6.72
N LEU A 108 18.02 16.05 7.10
CA LEU A 108 17.70 15.38 8.37
C LEU A 108 18.27 13.95 8.41
N LYS A 109 18.28 13.23 7.28
CA LYS A 109 18.89 11.90 7.20
C LYS A 109 20.42 11.97 7.23
N ALA A 110 21.00 12.97 6.56
CA ALA A 110 22.44 13.15 6.48
C ALA A 110 23.05 13.63 7.82
N HIS A 111 22.36 14.53 8.51
CA HIS A 111 22.91 15.22 9.68
C HIS A 111 22.13 14.95 10.98
N GLY A 112 20.85 14.62 10.91
CA GLY A 112 19.96 14.61 12.07
C GLY A 112 20.32 13.62 13.19
N ARG A 113 21.09 12.56 12.91
CA ARG A 113 21.55 11.64 13.96
C ARG A 113 22.68 12.21 14.81
N ASP A 114 23.54 13.04 14.22
CA ASP A 114 24.75 13.58 14.86
C ASP A 114 24.53 15.01 15.40
N THR A 115 23.44 15.66 14.98
CA THR A 115 23.12 17.02 15.41
C THR A 115 22.79 17.08 16.91
N PRO A 116 23.46 17.97 17.68
CA PRO A 116 23.17 18.16 19.09
C PRO A 116 21.78 18.74 19.32
N THR A 117 21.11 18.30 20.38
CA THR A 117 19.82 18.86 20.80
C THR A 117 20.03 20.08 21.70
N GLU A 118 19.40 21.20 21.34
CA GLU A 118 19.37 22.41 22.17
C GLU A 118 17.97 22.61 22.75
N THR A 119 17.87 22.81 24.08
CA THR A 119 16.62 23.12 24.76
C THR A 119 16.57 24.61 25.05
N VAL A 120 15.72 25.33 24.33
CA VAL A 120 15.47 26.77 24.54
C VAL A 120 14.20 26.93 25.38
N ASN A 121 14.28 27.71 26.46
CA ASN A 121 13.15 28.10 27.32
C ASN A 121 12.58 29.46 26.91
#